data_AF-A0A351J4U0-F1
#
_entry.id   AF-A0A351J4U0-F1
#
_cell.length_a   1.000
_cell.length_b   1.000
_cell.length_c   1.000
_cell.angle_alpha   90.00
_cell.angle_beta   90.00
_cell.angle_gamma   90.00
#
_symmetry.space_group_name_H-M   'P 1'
#
loop_
_entity.id
_entity.type
_entity.pdbx_description
1 polymer ?
#
loop_
_entity_poly.entity_id
_entity_poly.type
_entity_poly.pdbx_seq_one_letter_code
_entity_poly.pdbx_strand_id
1 'polypeptide(L)'
;MDRLIPLIKGDFSRLNKYNLFAANFVVMLVWATLVWFIDAGQLKQFVPVIFVADSTMMTILLVGATLFYEKQEHTVNSVMVSPVTEDEYLMAKIIVSVLNSLITVVIISGILYF
;
A
#
# COMPACT_ATOMS: atom_id res chain seq x y z
N MET A 1 8.13 -0.62 21.83
CA MET A 1 8.63 -0.24 20.48
C MET A 1 9.35 -1.39 19.78
N ASP A 2 10.04 -2.29 20.48
CA ASP A 2 10.76 -3.42 19.85
C ASP A 2 9.87 -4.43 19.09
N ARG A 3 8.56 -4.45 19.37
CA ARG A 3 7.60 -5.38 18.74
C ARG A 3 6.97 -4.85 17.45
N LEU A 4 6.97 -3.53 17.21
CA LEU A 4 6.39 -2.94 15.99
C LEU A 4 7.22 -3.25 14.73
N ILE A 5 8.54 -3.23 14.87
CA ILE A 5 9.48 -3.49 13.78
C ILE A 5 9.27 -4.90 13.16
N PRO A 6 9.21 -5.99 13.95
CA PRO A 6 8.94 -7.31 13.39
C PRO A 6 7.53 -7.44 12.79
N LEU A 7 6.53 -6.72 13.31
CA LEU A 7 5.20 -6.67 12.68
C LEU A 7 5.24 -6.03 11.29
N ILE A 8 5.84 -4.85 11.17
CA ILE A 8 5.98 -4.15 9.89
C ILE A 8 6.74 -5.01 8.88
N LYS A 9 7.85 -5.63 9.31
CA LYS A 9 8.64 -6.53 8.45
C LYS A 9 7.85 -7.78 8.05
N GLY A 10 7.04 -8.32 8.96
CA GLY A 10 6.14 -9.43 8.70
C GLY A 10 5.10 -9.09 7.64
N ASP A 11 4.45 -7.93 7.75
CA ASP A 11 3.46 -7.45 6.79
C ASP A 11 4.08 -7.20 5.41
N PHE A 12 5.29 -6.64 5.35
CA PHE A 12 6.01 -6.47 4.07
C PHE A 12 6.36 -7.82 3.44
N SER A 13 6.79 -8.80 4.25
CA SER A 13 7.05 -10.15 3.77
C SER A 13 5.77 -10.83 3.26
N ARG A 14 4.62 -10.59 3.89
CA ARG A 14 3.31 -11.11 3.47
C ARG A 14 2.85 -10.48 2.15
N LEU A 15 2.97 -9.16 2.02
CA LEU A 15 2.69 -8.45 0.76
C LEU A 15 3.49 -9.03 -0.41
N ASN A 16 4.75 -9.40 -0.16
CA ASN A 16 5.58 -10.06 -1.17
C ASN A 16 5.16 -11.52 -1.43
N LYS A 17 4.89 -12.29 -0.37
CA LYS A 17 4.43 -13.69 -0.49
C LYS A 17 3.14 -13.81 -1.31
N TYR A 18 2.22 -12.86 -1.16
CA TYR A 18 0.94 -12.86 -1.85
C TYR A 18 0.97 -12.15 -3.21
N ASN A 19 2.16 -11.77 -3.71
CA ASN A 19 2.33 -10.99 -4.95
C ASN A 19 1.50 -9.69 -4.99
N LEU A 20 1.16 -9.12 -3.84
CA LEU A 20 0.39 -7.88 -3.76
C LEU A 20 1.24 -6.66 -4.19
N PHE A 21 2.58 -6.76 -4.09
CA PHE A 21 3.48 -5.79 -4.72
C PHE A 21 3.35 -5.78 -6.24
N ALA A 22 3.17 -6.94 -6.88
CA ALA A 22 2.97 -7.00 -8.32
C ALA A 22 1.65 -6.33 -8.71
N ALA A 23 0.58 -6.55 -7.94
CA ALA A 23 -0.69 -5.86 -8.14
C ALA A 23 -0.55 -4.32 -8.00
N ASN A 24 0.16 -3.86 -6.96
CA ASN A 24 0.45 -2.43 -6.77
C ASN A 24 1.25 -1.85 -7.94
N PHE A 25 2.27 -2.56 -8.40
CA PHE A 25 3.09 -2.15 -9.54
C PHE A 25 2.28 -2.04 -10.83
N VAL A 26 1.34 -2.96 -11.09
CA VAL A 26 0.46 -2.87 -12.26
C VAL A 26 -0.42 -1.63 -12.20
N VAL A 27 -1.03 -1.34 -11.04
CA VAL A 27 -1.85 -0.13 -10.87
C VAL A 27 -1.00 1.14 -11.04
N MET A 28 0.22 1.14 -10.52
CA MET A 28 1.17 2.23 -10.71
C MET A 28 1.48 2.48 -12.18
N LEU A 29 1.67 1.43 -13.00
CA LEU A 29 1.85 1.56 -14.45
C LEU A 29 0.62 2.13 -15.15
N VAL A 30 -0.59 1.80 -14.68
CA VAL A 30 -1.83 2.39 -15.20
C VAL A 30 -1.84 3.90 -14.96
N TRP A 31 -1.50 4.36 -13.75
CA TRP A 31 -1.40 5.79 -13.45
C TRP A 31 -0.31 6.49 -14.26
N ALA A 32 0.86 5.88 -14.40
CA ALA A 32 1.95 6.42 -15.21
C ALA A 32 1.52 6.59 -16.68
N THR A 33 0.82 5.61 -17.24
CA THR A 33 0.28 5.67 -18.60
C THR A 33 -0.76 6.79 -18.73
N LEU A 34 -1.68 6.92 -17.76
CA LEU A 34 -2.68 7.99 -17.76
C LEU A 34 -2.04 9.38 -17.75
N VAL A 35 -1.01 9.58 -16.92
CA VAL A 35 -0.25 10.84 -16.87
C VAL A 35 0.39 11.15 -18.22
N TRP A 36 0.95 10.16 -18.90
CA TRP A 36 1.59 10.33 -20.21
C TRP A 36 0.62 10.77 -21.32
N PHE A 37 -0.66 10.40 -21.23
CA PHE A 37 -1.68 10.76 -22.22
C PHE A 37 -2.32 12.14 -21.99
N ILE A 38 -2.14 12.75 -20.81
CA ILE A 38 -2.77 14.02 -20.45
C ILE A 38 -1.86 15.20 -20.80
N ASP A 39 -2.46 16.29 -21.32
CA ASP A 39 -1.73 17.51 -21.66
C ASP A 39 -1.36 18.32 -20.39
N ALA A 40 -0.21 19.01 -20.42
CA ALA A 40 0.43 19.63 -19.26
C ALA A 40 -0.46 20.65 -18.52
N GLY A 41 -1.40 21.29 -19.24
CA GLY A 41 -2.35 22.24 -18.68
C GLY A 41 -3.44 21.59 -17.80
N GLN A 42 -3.90 20.38 -18.15
CA GLN A 42 -4.93 19.65 -17.41
C GLN A 42 -4.32 18.77 -16.30
N LEU A 43 -3.05 18.42 -16.45
CA LEU A 43 -2.31 17.53 -15.57
C LEU A 43 -2.28 18.03 -14.12
N LYS A 44 -2.12 19.35 -13.90
CA LYS A 44 -2.12 19.97 -12.57
C LYS A 44 -3.44 19.79 -11.81
N GLN A 45 -4.56 19.66 -12.53
CA GLN A 45 -5.87 19.45 -11.91
C GLN A 45 -6.14 17.97 -11.63
N PHE A 46 -5.60 17.06 -12.46
CA PHE A 46 -5.82 15.63 -12.34
C PHE A 46 -4.91 14.93 -11.31
N VAL A 47 -3.68 15.39 -11.14
CA VAL A 47 -2.70 14.77 -10.23
C VAL A 47 -3.21 14.63 -8.78
N PRO A 48 -3.83 15.65 -8.16
CA PRO A 48 -4.38 15.49 -6.81
C PRO A 48 -5.44 14.40 -6.73
N VAL A 49 -6.29 14.28 -7.75
CA VAL A 49 -7.34 13.26 -7.81
C VAL A 49 -6.73 11.86 -7.92
N ILE A 50 -5.69 11.71 -8.76
CA ILE A 50 -4.95 10.45 -8.91
C ILE A 50 -4.35 10.01 -7.56
N PHE A 51 -3.69 10.92 -6.84
CA PHE A 51 -3.09 10.58 -5.54
C PHE A 51 -4.12 10.23 -4.48
N VAL A 52 -5.23 10.97 -4.40
CA VAL A 52 -6.30 10.64 -3.43
C VAL A 52 -6.94 9.30 -3.79
N ALA A 53 -7.22 9.05 -5.06
CA ALA A 53 -7.81 7.80 -5.53
C ALA A 53 -6.88 6.61 -5.25
N ASP A 54 -5.60 6.72 -5.62
CA ASP A 54 -4.61 5.67 -5.38
C ASP A 54 -4.42 5.40 -3.89
N SER A 55 -4.17 6.45 -3.09
CA SER A 55 -3.93 6.31 -1.66
C SER A 55 -5.13 5.72 -0.93
N THR A 56 -6.37 5.99 -1.36
CA THR A 56 -7.56 5.50 -0.68
C THR A 56 -7.93 4.10 -1.15
N MET A 57 -8.12 3.91 -2.46
CA MET A 57 -8.59 2.64 -3.02
C MET A 57 -7.53 1.55 -2.86
N MET A 58 -6.26 1.86 -3.12
CA MET A 58 -5.20 0.86 -3.02
C MET A 58 -4.95 0.45 -1.57
N THR A 59 -5.05 1.38 -0.62
CA THR A 59 -4.97 1.05 0.83
C THR A 59 -6.06 0.07 1.24
N ILE A 60 -7.32 0.33 0.84
CA ILE A 60 -8.45 -0.57 1.15
C ILE A 60 -8.21 -1.95 0.52
N LEU A 61 -7.76 -2.00 -0.74
CA LEU A 61 -7.49 -3.26 -1.43
C LEU A 61 -6.35 -4.05 -0.80
N LEU A 62 -5.23 -3.41 -0.47
CA LEU A 62 -4.06 -4.07 0.14
C LEU A 62 -4.40 -4.58 1.54
N VAL A 63 -5.06 -3.77 2.36
CA VAL A 63 -5.49 -4.18 3.71
C VAL A 63 -6.54 -5.29 3.62
N GLY A 64 -7.53 -5.17 2.73
CA GLY A 64 -8.55 -6.19 2.53
C GLY A 64 -7.98 -7.52 2.03
N ALA A 65 -7.07 -7.48 1.05
CA ALA A 65 -6.42 -8.67 0.53
C ALA A 65 -5.52 -9.34 1.57
N THR A 66 -4.71 -8.57 2.32
CA THR A 66 -3.87 -9.13 3.39
C THR A 66 -4.71 -9.78 4.48
N LEU A 67 -5.82 -9.16 4.91
CA LEU A 67 -6.75 -9.76 5.88
C LEU A 67 -7.39 -11.05 5.36
N PHE A 68 -7.75 -11.08 4.08
CA PHE A 68 -8.32 -12.27 3.45
C PHE A 68 -7.34 -13.45 3.46
N TYR A 69 -6.07 -13.21 3.11
CA TYR A 69 -5.03 -14.24 3.17
C TYR A 69 -4.67 -14.64 4.60
N GLU A 70 -4.57 -13.67 5.54
CA GLU A 70 -4.33 -13.96 6.95
C GLU A 70 -5.43 -14.85 7.54
N LYS A 71 -6.69 -14.65 7.12
CA LYS A 71 -7.82 -15.48 7.55
C LYS A 71 -7.73 -16.90 7.00
N GLN A 72 -7.31 -17.08 5.74
CA GLN A 72 -7.11 -18.40 5.13
C GLN A 72 -5.95 -19.18 5.76
N GLU A 73 -4.86 -18.51 6.09
CA GLU A 73 -3.68 -19.13 6.72
C GLU A 73 -3.82 -19.28 8.24
N HIS A 74 -5.01 -19.01 8.81
CA HIS A 74 -5.28 -18.98 10.27
C HIS A 74 -4.31 -18.12 11.09
N THR A 75 -3.59 -17.19 10.43
CA THR A 75 -2.57 -16.36 11.06
C THR A 75 -3.19 -15.29 11.96
N VAL A 76 -4.43 -14.86 11.67
CA VAL A 76 -5.19 -13.96 12.54
C VAL A 76 -5.33 -14.55 13.95
N ASN A 77 -5.66 -15.84 14.05
CA ASN A 77 -5.80 -16.52 15.35
C ASN A 77 -4.47 -16.58 16.11
N SER A 78 -3.36 -16.79 15.39
CA SER A 78 -2.03 -16.79 15.98
C SER A 78 -1.59 -15.41 16.48
N VAL A 79 -2.00 -14.34 15.80
CA VAL A 79 -1.72 -12.96 16.24
C VAL A 79 -2.55 -12.64 17.49
N MET A 80 -3.80 -13.09 17.58
CA MET A 80 -4.66 -12.87 18.76
C MET A 80 -4.14 -13.51 20.06
N VAL A 81 -3.35 -14.59 19.96
CA VAL A 81 -2.74 -15.25 21.13
C VAL A 81 -1.30 -14.80 21.39
N SER A 82 -0.75 -13.92 20.56
CA SER A 82 0.57 -13.34 20.74
C SER A 82 0.50 -12.15 21.71
N PRO A 83 1.60 -11.80 22.42
CA PRO A 83 1.63 -10.66 23.33
C PRO A 83 1.74 -9.32 22.56
N VAL A 84 0.92 -9.13 21.54
CA VAL A 84 0.85 -7.93 20.70
C VAL A 84 -0.48 -7.24 20.96
N THR A 85 -0.43 -5.93 21.15
CA THR A 85 -1.65 -5.14 21.35
C THR A 85 -2.36 -4.86 20.03
N GLU A 86 -3.69 -4.66 20.07
CA GLU A 86 -4.48 -4.33 18.87
C GLU A 86 -3.99 -3.05 18.20
N ASP A 87 -3.61 -2.05 19.00
CA ASP A 87 -3.05 -0.78 18.52
C ASP A 87 -1.73 -0.98 17.76
N GLU A 88 -0.84 -1.84 18.24
CA GLU A 88 0.43 -2.15 17.57
C GLU A 88 0.20 -2.83 16.21
N TYR A 89 -0.80 -3.72 16.14
CA TYR A 89 -1.20 -4.37 14.89
C TYR A 89 -1.79 -3.39 13.87
N LEU A 90 -2.69 -2.51 14.31
CA LEU A 90 -3.28 -1.48 13.44
C LEU A 90 -2.22 -0.47 12.97
N MET A 91 -1.33 -0.02 13.87
CA MET A 91 -0.24 0.88 13.52
C MET A 91 0.71 0.28 12.48
N ALA A 92 1.02 -1.01 12.58
CA ALA A 92 1.85 -1.68 11.57
C ALA A 92 1.20 -1.63 10.18
N LYS A 93 -0.11 -1.92 10.07
CA LYS A 93 -0.83 -1.85 8.79
C LYS A 93 -0.89 -0.43 8.22
N ILE A 94 -1.13 0.56 9.08
CA ILE A 94 -1.15 1.97 8.67
C ILE A 94 0.22 2.37 8.11
N ILE A 95 1.31 2.08 8.84
CA ILE A 95 2.67 2.42 8.43
C ILE A 95 3.02 1.77 7.08
N VAL A 96 2.70 0.48 6.92
CA VAL A 96 2.96 -0.24 5.67
C VAL A 96 2.17 0.37 4.50
N SER A 97 0.91 0.76 4.72
CA SER A 97 0.12 1.41 3.66
C SER A 97 0.64 2.79 3.30
N VAL A 98 1.00 3.60 4.30
CA VAL A 98 1.60 4.93 4.08
C VAL A 98 2.92 4.82 3.31
N LEU A 99 3.76 3.84 3.63
CA LEU A 99 5.01 3.60 2.89
C LEU A 99 4.73 3.23 1.43
N ASN A 100 3.73 2.39 1.15
CA ASN A 100 3.35 2.06 -0.23
C ASN A 100 2.83 3.30 -0.98
N SER A 101 1.96 4.10 -0.38
CA SER A 101 1.47 5.33 -1.03
C SER A 101 2.58 6.35 -1.28
N LEU A 102 3.56 6.46 -0.38
CA LEU A 102 4.73 7.32 -0.58
C LEU A 102 5.56 6.88 -1.79
N ILE A 103 5.75 5.56 -1.97
CA ILE A 103 6.46 5.02 -3.14
C ILE A 103 5.74 5.43 -4.43
N THR A 104 4.41 5.29 -4.50
CA THR A 104 3.64 5.72 -5.66
C THR A 104 3.80 7.21 -5.94
N VAL A 105 3.71 8.06 -4.90
CA VAL A 105 3.85 9.51 -5.03
C VAL A 105 5.24 9.89 -5.57
N VAL A 106 6.30 9.30 -5.04
CA VAL A 106 7.68 9.56 -5.49
C VAL A 106 7.85 9.19 -6.96
N ILE A 107 7.33 8.03 -7.37
CA ILE A 107 7.48 7.54 -8.75
C ILE A 107 6.70 8.43 -9.73
N ILE A 108 5.43 8.74 -9.45
CA ILE A 108 4.63 9.61 -10.31
C ILE A 108 5.25 11.01 -10.38
N SER A 109 5.71 11.56 -9.25
CA SER A 109 6.37 12.87 -9.23
C SER A 109 7.68 12.88 -10.02
N GLY A 110 8.44 11.78 -9.98
CA GLY A 110 9.64 11.61 -10.79
C GLY A 110 9.34 11.57 -12.29
N ILE A 111 8.25 10.90 -12.70
CA ILE A 111 7.79 10.87 -14.09
C ILE A 111 7.34 12.25 -14.55
N LEU A 112 6.66 13.03 -13.70
CA LEU A 112 6.17 14.36 -14.04
C LEU A 112 7.27 15.42 -14.25
N TYR A 113 8.44 15.21 -13.66
CA TYR A 113 9.55 16.15 -13.77
C TYR A 113 10.38 15.96 -15.05
N PHE A 114 10.21 14.82 -15.73
CA PHE A 114 10.84 14.48 -17.01
C PHE A 114 9.85 14.67 -18.17
#